data_AF-A0A5C6TF33-F1
#
_entry.id   AF-A0A5C6TF33-F1
#
_cell.length_a   1.000
_cell.length_b   1.000
_cell.length_c   1.000
_cell.angle_alpha   90.00
_cell.angle_beta   90.00
_cell.angle_gamma   90.00
#
_symmetry.space_group_name_H-M   'P 1'
#
loop_
_entity.id
_entity.type
_entity.pdbx_description
1 polymer ?
#
loop_
_entity_poly.entity_id
_entity_poly.type
_entity_poly.pdbx_seq_one_letter_code
_entity_poly.pdbx_strand_id
1 'polypeptide(L)'
;MEVVTADGTIYLASQNRTPDFFWAMRGAGASFGIVTRFVVKTRPEPGNIVQYSYDLTLNSQTETAGLYKEWQALVGDPTMDRRFASLFVVQPLGALITGTFFGSEAEYQASGIPARLPGASKGAVWLTNWMGHLLHEAEAAGCTLASIPTAFYSKSLSLNEQDLLNDTAITDLFQYLEDSRSKSTPFTIIFNTEGGAMMDTPVNATAYPHRDSVIMYQSYGIGVGKVSAATRKLLDGIHERIQRSAPGARSTYAGYVDAWLDRKAAQELYWADNLQRLQEIKKRWDPDQVFRNPQSVEPAD
;
A
#
# COMPACT_ATOMS: atom_id res chain seq x y z
N MET A 1 1.84 -6.86 -23.23
CA MET A 1 0.75 -5.87 -23.23
C MET A 1 0.76 -5.13 -24.56
N GLU A 2 -0.38 -4.62 -24.99
CA GLU A 2 -0.52 -3.79 -26.17
C GLU A 2 -0.62 -2.32 -25.73
N VAL A 3 0.17 -1.45 -26.35
CA VAL A 3 0.32 -0.06 -25.95
C VAL A 3 0.35 0.85 -27.18
N VAL A 4 -0.42 1.93 -27.17
CA VAL A 4 -0.31 3.03 -28.14
C VAL A 4 0.74 4.02 -27.64
N THR A 5 1.79 4.24 -28.45
CA THR A 5 2.91 5.15 -28.15
C THR A 5 2.66 6.57 -28.63
N ALA A 6 3.59 7.49 -28.37
CA ALA A 6 3.41 8.93 -28.58
C ALA A 6 3.23 9.30 -30.06
N ASP A 7 3.78 8.48 -30.96
CA ASP A 7 3.63 8.55 -32.41
C ASP A 7 2.32 7.92 -32.94
N GLY A 8 1.46 7.41 -32.05
CA GLY A 8 0.21 6.73 -32.40
C GLY A 8 0.38 5.26 -32.84
N THR A 9 1.60 4.72 -32.80
CA THR A 9 1.86 3.33 -33.19
C THR A 9 1.43 2.35 -32.09
N ILE A 10 0.93 1.18 -32.48
CA ILE A 10 0.61 0.08 -31.56
C ILE A 10 1.83 -0.83 -31.39
N TYR A 11 2.32 -0.94 -30.15
CA TYR A 11 3.42 -1.83 -29.78
C TYR A 11 2.96 -2.98 -28.89
N LEU A 12 3.52 -4.17 -29.15
CA LEU A 12 3.39 -5.33 -28.26
C LEU A 12 4.58 -5.39 -27.30
N ALA A 13 4.44 -4.72 -26.16
CA ALA A 13 5.45 -4.69 -25.11
C ALA A 13 5.52 -6.03 -24.36
N SER A 14 6.71 -6.63 -24.34
CA SER A 14 7.01 -7.87 -23.62
C SER A 14 8.51 -7.99 -23.35
N GLN A 15 8.88 -8.92 -22.46
CA GLN A 15 10.28 -9.20 -22.14
C GLN A 15 11.13 -9.57 -23.36
N ASN A 16 10.53 -10.15 -24.41
CA ASN A 16 11.26 -10.66 -25.57
C ASN A 16 11.20 -9.75 -26.80
N ARG A 17 10.51 -8.60 -26.72
CA ARG A 17 10.34 -7.67 -27.86
C ARG A 17 10.86 -6.27 -27.57
N THR A 18 10.35 -5.66 -26.50
CA THR A 18 10.74 -4.31 -26.05
C THR A 18 10.96 -4.34 -24.53
N PRO A 19 12.02 -5.01 -24.06
CA PRO A 19 12.20 -5.31 -22.63
C PRO A 19 12.31 -4.06 -21.75
N ASP A 20 12.92 -2.99 -22.26
CA ASP A 20 13.04 -1.70 -21.58
C ASP A 20 11.67 -1.01 -21.45
N PHE A 21 10.92 -0.90 -22.54
CA PHE A 21 9.59 -0.31 -22.53
C PHE A 21 8.63 -1.14 -21.68
N PHE A 22 8.64 -2.47 -21.83
CA PHE A 22 7.86 -3.38 -21.02
C PHE A 22 8.22 -3.31 -19.53
N TRP A 23 9.49 -3.05 -19.20
CA TRP A 23 9.91 -2.80 -17.83
C TRP A 23 9.31 -1.49 -17.29
N ALA A 24 9.37 -0.39 -18.04
CA ALA A 24 8.81 0.91 -17.65
C ALA A 24 7.28 0.85 -17.47
N MET A 25 6.58 0.18 -18.38
CA MET A 25 5.13 0.02 -18.31
C MET A 25 4.67 -0.73 -17.05
N ARG A 26 5.52 -1.60 -16.46
CA ARG A 26 5.23 -2.34 -15.22
C ARG A 26 5.61 -1.52 -13.97
N GLY A 27 4.93 -0.39 -13.77
CA GLY A 27 5.08 0.45 -12.58
C GLY A 27 5.08 1.96 -12.86
N ALA A 28 5.25 2.39 -14.11
CA ALA A 28 5.23 3.80 -14.49
C ALA A 28 4.41 4.10 -15.76
N GLY A 29 3.60 3.15 -16.23
CA GLY A 29 3.03 3.14 -17.58
C GLY A 29 2.21 4.37 -17.99
N ALA A 30 1.59 5.08 -17.05
CA ALA A 30 0.87 6.34 -17.32
C ALA A 30 1.77 7.44 -17.93
N SER A 31 3.10 7.31 -17.76
CA SER A 31 4.08 8.23 -18.34
C SER A 31 4.56 7.81 -19.73
N PHE A 32 4.05 6.74 -20.35
CA PHE A 32 4.70 6.16 -21.54
C PHE A 32 3.75 5.78 -22.69
N GLY A 33 2.46 5.63 -22.42
CA GLY A 33 1.50 5.27 -23.46
C GLY A 33 0.13 4.89 -22.95
N ILE A 34 -0.77 4.60 -23.88
CA ILE A 34 -2.12 4.12 -23.59
C ILE A 34 -2.12 2.59 -23.71
N VAL A 35 -2.27 1.88 -22.58
CA VAL A 35 -2.43 0.43 -22.61
C VAL A 35 -3.83 0.08 -23.10
N THR A 36 -3.93 -0.67 -24.19
CA THR A 36 -5.21 -1.14 -24.77
C THR A 36 -5.51 -2.59 -24.42
N ARG A 37 -4.48 -3.38 -24.07
CA ARG A 37 -4.65 -4.79 -23.69
C ARG A 37 -3.57 -5.28 -22.74
N PHE A 38 -3.99 -5.95 -21.67
CA PHE A 38 -3.11 -6.77 -20.84
C PHE A 38 -3.15 -8.23 -21.26
N VAL A 39 -1.98 -8.87 -21.23
CA VAL A 39 -1.86 -10.34 -21.27
C VAL A 39 -1.25 -10.72 -19.94
N VAL A 40 -2.03 -11.41 -19.12
CA VAL A 40 -1.66 -11.78 -17.75
C VAL A 40 -1.38 -13.28 -17.66
N LYS A 41 -0.38 -13.66 -16.86
CA LYS A 41 -0.14 -15.05 -16.50
C LYS A 41 -0.92 -15.36 -15.23
N THR A 42 -1.94 -16.20 -15.34
CA THR A 42 -2.71 -16.65 -14.17
C THR A 42 -1.88 -17.60 -13.30
N ARG A 43 -2.31 -17.75 -12.04
CA ARG A 43 -1.80 -18.77 -11.12
C ARG A 43 -2.92 -19.76 -10.80
N PRO A 44 -2.60 -21.01 -10.43
CA PRO A 44 -3.59 -21.89 -9.81
C PRO A 44 -4.24 -21.20 -8.61
N GLU A 45 -5.52 -21.51 -8.36
CA GLU A 45 -6.21 -21.08 -7.15
C GLU A 45 -5.43 -21.58 -5.92
N PRO A 46 -5.28 -20.75 -4.86
CA PRO A 46 -4.49 -21.11 -3.68
C PRO A 46 -5.07 -22.27 -2.86
N GLY A 47 -6.27 -22.75 -3.18
CA GLY A 47 -6.95 -23.83 -2.46
C GLY A 47 -7.60 -23.31 -1.18
N ASN A 48 -7.30 -23.96 -0.04
CA ASN A 48 -7.81 -23.52 1.24
C ASN A 48 -7.21 -22.17 1.64
N ILE A 49 -8.04 -21.31 2.22
CA ILE A 49 -7.61 -20.06 2.85
C ILE A 49 -8.26 -19.95 4.22
N VAL A 50 -7.60 -19.24 5.13
CA VAL A 50 -8.19 -18.79 6.40
C VAL A 50 -8.21 -17.28 6.38
N GLN A 51 -9.40 -16.69 6.37
CA GLN A 51 -9.58 -15.26 6.57
C GLN A 51 -10.05 -15.00 8.00
N TYR A 52 -9.50 -13.94 8.59
CA TYR A 52 -9.91 -13.47 9.91
C TYR A 52 -10.17 -11.96 9.87
N SER A 53 -11.03 -11.52 10.78
CA SER A 53 -11.31 -10.11 10.99
C SER A 53 -11.70 -9.87 12.46
N TYR A 54 -10.95 -9.01 13.13
CA TYR A 54 -11.16 -8.57 14.51
C TYR A 54 -11.44 -7.07 14.51
N ASP A 55 -12.69 -6.69 14.78
CA ASP A 55 -13.05 -5.29 15.01
C ASP A 55 -12.98 -5.01 16.51
N LEU A 56 -12.02 -4.18 16.91
CA LEU A 56 -11.64 -3.97 18.30
C LEU A 56 -11.98 -2.55 18.69
N THR A 57 -13.02 -2.39 19.51
CA THR A 57 -13.26 -1.12 20.22
C THR A 57 -12.22 -0.97 21.32
N LEU A 58 -11.52 0.17 21.33
CA LEU A 58 -10.44 0.47 22.27
C LEU A 58 -10.75 1.77 23.01
N ASN A 59 -10.40 1.83 24.29
CA ASN A 59 -10.78 2.95 25.17
C ASN A 59 -9.79 4.11 25.12
N SER A 60 -8.57 3.87 24.64
CA SER A 60 -7.52 4.89 24.52
C SER A 60 -6.55 4.57 23.39
N GLN A 61 -5.86 5.58 22.87
CA GLN A 61 -4.78 5.34 21.91
C GLN A 61 -3.56 4.65 22.53
N THR A 62 -3.41 4.64 23.85
CA THR A 62 -2.40 3.79 24.53
C THR A 62 -2.68 2.31 24.31
N GLU A 63 -3.95 1.90 24.37
CA GLU A 63 -4.35 0.52 24.03
C GLU A 63 -4.10 0.23 22.54
N THR A 64 -4.41 1.18 21.65
CA THR A 64 -4.13 1.03 20.20
C THR A 64 -2.63 0.91 19.92
N ALA A 65 -1.80 1.68 20.63
CA ALA A 65 -0.35 1.61 20.53
C ALA A 65 0.19 0.24 20.95
N GLY A 66 -0.29 -0.30 22.08
CA GLY A 66 0.07 -1.66 22.52
C GLY A 66 -0.32 -2.72 21.49
N LEU A 67 -1.54 -2.64 20.98
CA LEU A 67 -2.04 -3.55 19.94
C LEU A 67 -1.23 -3.47 18.65
N TYR A 68 -0.85 -2.26 18.21
CA TYR A 68 -0.02 -2.05 17.04
C TYR A 68 1.40 -2.60 17.25
N LYS A 69 2.00 -2.42 18.44
CA LYS A 69 3.32 -3.00 18.77
C LYS A 69 3.33 -4.52 18.61
N GLU A 70 2.33 -5.18 19.17
CA GLU A 70 2.17 -6.64 19.06
C GLU A 70 1.97 -7.07 17.60
N TRP A 71 1.14 -6.34 16.85
CA TRP A 71 0.92 -6.62 15.43
C TRP A 71 2.19 -6.40 14.59
N GLN A 72 2.91 -5.29 14.79
CA GLN A 72 4.14 -4.99 14.06
C GLN A 72 5.24 -6.02 14.39
N ALA A 73 5.35 -6.46 15.66
CA ALA A 73 6.28 -7.51 16.05
C ALA A 73 5.96 -8.88 15.42
N LEU A 74 4.68 -9.14 15.13
CA LEU A 74 4.26 -10.31 14.36
C LEU A 74 4.68 -10.17 12.90
N VAL A 75 4.22 -9.12 12.21
CA VAL A 75 4.43 -8.99 10.76
C VAL A 75 5.85 -8.62 10.36
N GLY A 76 6.62 -8.02 11.27
CA GLY A 76 8.03 -7.69 11.11
C GLY A 76 8.98 -8.85 11.42
N ASP A 77 8.47 -10.01 11.84
CA ASP A 77 9.29 -11.20 12.09
C ASP A 77 9.79 -11.78 10.74
N PRO A 78 11.10 -11.81 10.48
CA PRO A 78 11.64 -12.32 9.21
C PRO A 78 11.40 -13.83 9.02
N THR A 79 11.02 -14.55 10.09
CA THR A 79 10.67 -15.97 10.07
C THR A 79 9.18 -16.23 9.89
N MET A 80 8.36 -15.17 9.77
CA MET A 80 6.93 -15.28 9.57
C MET A 80 6.59 -16.15 8.35
N ASP A 81 5.54 -16.98 8.48
CA ASP A 81 5.07 -17.79 7.36
C ASP A 81 4.62 -16.87 6.21
N ARG A 82 5.27 -17.03 5.05
CA ARG A 82 5.07 -16.18 3.86
C ARG A 82 3.67 -16.28 3.25
N ARG A 83 2.84 -17.20 3.73
CA ARG A 83 1.43 -17.34 3.36
C ARG A 83 0.52 -16.41 4.17
N PHE A 84 1.04 -15.71 5.16
CA PHE A 84 0.31 -14.77 6.00
C PHE A 84 0.36 -13.36 5.43
N ALA A 85 -0.81 -12.73 5.30
CA ALA A 85 -0.97 -11.32 5.00
C ALA A 85 -1.94 -10.69 6.00
N SER A 86 -1.65 -9.48 6.46
CA SER A 86 -2.48 -8.77 7.45
C SER A 86 -2.54 -7.27 7.21
N LEU A 87 -3.65 -6.68 7.61
CA LEU A 87 -3.88 -5.25 7.67
C LEU A 87 -4.19 -4.88 9.12
N PHE A 88 -3.55 -3.82 9.60
CA PHE A 88 -3.93 -3.09 10.81
C PHE A 88 -4.54 -1.76 10.39
N VAL A 89 -5.82 -1.57 10.68
CA VAL A 89 -6.59 -0.40 10.27
C VAL A 89 -6.97 0.39 11.52
N VAL A 90 -6.38 1.56 11.71
CA VAL A 90 -6.77 2.50 12.77
C VAL A 90 -8.04 3.22 12.36
N GLN A 91 -9.02 3.20 13.27
CA GLN A 91 -10.32 3.84 13.11
C GLN A 91 -10.62 4.76 14.31
N PRO A 92 -11.59 5.68 14.20
CA PRO A 92 -11.88 6.63 15.29
C PRO A 92 -12.24 6.02 16.64
N LEU A 93 -12.75 4.78 16.69
CA LEU A 93 -13.20 4.09 17.91
C LEU A 93 -12.31 2.89 18.29
N GLY A 94 -11.22 2.63 17.55
CA GLY A 94 -10.33 1.52 17.83
C GLY A 94 -9.55 1.07 16.61
N ALA A 95 -9.43 -0.24 16.42
CA ALA A 95 -8.67 -0.81 15.31
C ALA A 95 -9.36 -2.05 14.72
N LEU A 96 -9.21 -2.24 13.42
CA LEU A 96 -9.56 -3.46 12.72
C LEU A 96 -8.26 -4.20 12.36
N ILE A 97 -8.16 -5.46 12.78
CA ILE A 97 -7.10 -6.37 12.31
C ILE A 97 -7.74 -7.42 11.43
N THR A 98 -7.39 -7.42 10.15
CA THR A 98 -7.88 -8.42 9.20
C THR A 98 -6.71 -8.99 8.41
N GLY A 99 -6.91 -10.14 7.78
CA GLY A 99 -5.87 -10.77 7.01
C GLY A 99 -6.31 -12.09 6.42
N THR A 100 -5.41 -12.64 5.61
CA THR A 100 -5.58 -13.93 4.96
C THR A 100 -4.33 -14.77 5.20
N PHE A 101 -4.54 -16.03 5.56
CA PHE A 101 -3.53 -17.06 5.52
C PHE A 101 -3.85 -18.01 4.36
N PHE A 102 -2.95 -18.13 3.39
CA PHE A 102 -3.10 -18.99 2.22
C PHE A 102 -2.78 -20.45 2.56
N GLY A 103 -3.67 -21.12 3.28
CA GLY A 103 -3.56 -22.53 3.64
C GLY A 103 -4.79 -23.05 4.39
N SER A 104 -4.74 -24.32 4.80
CA SER A 104 -5.80 -24.92 5.62
C SER A 104 -5.80 -24.38 7.06
N GLU A 105 -6.93 -24.56 7.75
CA GLU A 105 -7.06 -24.21 9.16
C GLU A 105 -6.03 -24.94 10.04
N ALA A 106 -5.77 -26.22 9.77
CA ALA A 106 -4.76 -26.99 10.51
C ALA A 106 -3.35 -26.40 10.37
N GLU A 107 -2.98 -25.97 9.16
CA GLU A 107 -1.70 -25.29 8.92
C GLU A 107 -1.66 -23.91 9.60
N TYR A 108 -2.76 -23.17 9.57
CA TYR A 108 -2.87 -21.89 10.27
C TYR A 108 -2.68 -22.06 11.77
N GLN A 109 -3.31 -23.06 12.39
CA GLN A 109 -3.11 -23.38 13.82
C GLN A 109 -1.66 -23.80 14.11
N ALA A 110 -1.06 -24.64 13.26
CA ALA A 110 0.31 -25.10 13.42
C ALA A 110 1.37 -23.99 13.21
N SER A 111 1.03 -22.93 12.47
CA SER A 111 1.95 -21.81 12.20
C SER A 111 2.32 -20.99 13.45
N GLY A 112 1.52 -21.09 14.53
CA GLY A 112 1.68 -20.26 15.73
C GLY A 112 1.21 -18.80 15.56
N ILE A 113 0.81 -18.39 14.35
CA ILE A 113 0.22 -17.06 14.09
C ILE A 113 -1.00 -16.79 15.00
N PRO A 114 -1.97 -17.71 15.16
CA PRO A 114 -3.16 -17.42 15.97
C PRO A 114 -2.84 -17.06 17.42
N ALA A 115 -1.76 -17.63 17.98
CA ALA A 115 -1.34 -17.39 19.36
C ALA A 115 -0.63 -16.04 19.53
N ARG A 116 -0.07 -15.49 18.45
CA ARG A 116 0.67 -14.22 18.43
C ARG A 116 -0.18 -13.05 17.90
N LEU A 117 -1.31 -13.34 17.26
CA LEU A 117 -2.17 -12.34 16.66
C LEU A 117 -2.92 -11.55 17.76
N PRO A 118 -2.73 -10.23 17.85
CA PRO A 118 -3.31 -9.47 18.94
C PRO A 118 -4.81 -9.29 18.75
N GLY A 119 -5.56 -9.30 19.85
CA GLY A 119 -7.03 -9.18 19.84
C GLY A 119 -7.78 -10.48 19.47
N ALA A 120 -7.10 -11.59 19.18
CA ALA A 120 -7.72 -12.84 18.75
C ALA A 120 -8.76 -13.42 19.74
N SER A 121 -8.63 -13.09 21.03
CA SER A 121 -9.56 -13.48 22.09
C SER A 121 -10.89 -12.71 22.10
N LYS A 122 -11.04 -11.64 21.29
CA LYS A 122 -12.22 -10.77 21.31
C LYS A 122 -13.29 -11.12 20.25
N GLY A 123 -13.17 -12.27 19.61
CA GLY A 123 -14.12 -12.80 18.62
C GLY A 123 -13.74 -12.42 17.18
N ALA A 124 -13.74 -13.41 16.27
CA ALA A 124 -13.44 -13.21 14.85
C ALA A 124 -14.61 -13.67 13.97
N VAL A 125 -14.76 -13.01 12.83
CA VAL A 125 -15.47 -13.57 11.68
C VAL A 125 -14.49 -14.42 10.90
N TRP A 126 -14.86 -15.69 10.65
CA TRP A 126 -14.03 -16.66 9.96
C TRP A 126 -14.65 -17.04 8.61
N LEU A 127 -13.86 -16.92 7.54
CA LEU A 127 -14.19 -17.48 6.24
C LEU A 127 -13.07 -18.45 5.85
N THR A 128 -13.45 -19.66 5.48
CA THR A 128 -12.52 -20.78 5.25
C THR A 128 -12.39 -21.17 3.78
N ASN A 129 -12.97 -20.39 2.85
CA ASN A 129 -12.88 -20.66 1.42
C ASN A 129 -12.82 -19.38 0.56
N TRP A 130 -12.18 -19.50 -0.60
CA TRP A 130 -11.92 -18.41 -1.55
C TRP A 130 -13.20 -17.74 -2.08
N MET A 131 -14.26 -18.52 -2.32
CA MET A 131 -15.55 -17.98 -2.78
C MET A 131 -16.22 -17.12 -1.71
N GLY A 132 -16.14 -17.52 -0.45
CA GLY A 132 -16.64 -16.77 0.71
C GLY A 132 -15.89 -15.45 0.90
N HIS A 133 -14.58 -15.42 0.62
CA HIS A 133 -13.79 -14.19 0.59
C HIS A 133 -14.28 -13.21 -0.49
N LEU A 134 -14.49 -13.67 -1.73
CA LEU A 134 -14.99 -12.83 -2.83
C LEU A 134 -16.42 -12.30 -2.62
N LEU A 135 -17.19 -12.94 -1.74
CA LEU A 135 -18.55 -12.53 -1.40
C LEU A 135 -18.60 -11.48 -0.27
N HIS A 136 -17.45 -10.98 0.20
CA HIS A 136 -17.43 -10.08 1.35
C HIS A 136 -18.12 -8.74 1.07
N GLU A 137 -19.00 -8.35 1.98
CA GLU A 137 -19.87 -7.16 1.89
C GLU A 137 -19.08 -5.85 1.72
N ALA A 138 -17.82 -5.78 2.19
CA ALA A 138 -16.97 -4.60 2.00
C ALA A 138 -16.54 -4.39 0.53
N GLU A 139 -16.35 -5.45 -0.27
CA GLU A 139 -16.09 -5.33 -1.71
C GLU A 139 -17.35 -4.88 -2.45
N ALA A 140 -18.52 -5.43 -2.10
CA ALA A 140 -19.80 -5.02 -2.68
C ALA A 140 -20.16 -3.57 -2.32
N ALA A 141 -19.96 -3.16 -1.06
CA ALA A 141 -20.10 -1.79 -0.61
C ALA A 141 -19.07 -0.87 -1.29
N GLY A 142 -17.83 -1.33 -1.43
CA GLY A 142 -16.77 -0.63 -2.16
C GLY A 142 -17.12 -0.39 -3.62
N CYS A 143 -17.63 -1.39 -4.34
CA CYS A 143 -18.12 -1.24 -5.71
C CYS A 143 -19.29 -0.26 -5.82
N THR A 144 -20.20 -0.27 -4.84
CA THR A 144 -21.34 0.66 -4.80
C THR A 144 -20.88 2.09 -4.54
N LEU A 145 -19.94 2.27 -3.60
CA LEU A 145 -19.35 3.56 -3.24
C LEU A 145 -18.36 4.10 -4.28
N ALA A 146 -17.76 3.24 -5.11
CA ALA A 146 -16.77 3.64 -6.12
C ALA A 146 -17.31 4.65 -7.13
N SER A 147 -18.64 4.70 -7.31
CA SER A 147 -19.30 5.66 -8.20
C SER A 147 -19.61 7.01 -7.53
N ILE A 148 -19.31 7.18 -6.24
CA ILE A 148 -19.59 8.41 -5.49
C ILE A 148 -18.30 9.23 -5.38
N PRO A 149 -18.19 10.38 -6.10
CA PRO A 149 -17.03 11.24 -5.99
C PRO A 149 -16.87 11.75 -4.56
N THR A 150 -15.76 11.39 -3.93
CA THR A 150 -15.45 11.79 -2.55
C THR A 150 -14.13 12.54 -2.55
N ALA A 151 -14.14 13.75 -1.98
CA ALA A 151 -12.89 14.47 -1.78
C ALA A 151 -12.09 13.77 -0.68
N PHE A 152 -10.86 13.38 -0.99
CA PHE A 152 -9.96 12.76 -0.03
C PHE A 152 -8.58 13.39 -0.06
N TYR A 153 -7.85 13.21 1.03
CA TYR A 153 -6.45 13.55 1.19
C TYR A 153 -5.75 12.31 1.71
N SER A 154 -4.58 11.99 1.14
CA SER A 154 -3.86 10.77 1.49
C SER A 154 -2.37 10.99 1.61
N LYS A 155 -1.76 10.18 2.46
CA LYS A 155 -0.31 10.00 2.56
C LYS A 155 -0.01 8.52 2.55
N SER A 156 1.15 8.12 2.04
CA SER A 156 1.65 6.76 2.14
C SER A 156 3.16 6.75 2.26
N LEU A 157 3.69 5.65 2.81
CA LEU A 157 5.12 5.43 2.95
C LEU A 157 5.40 3.93 3.02
N SER A 158 6.41 3.49 2.27
CA SER A 158 6.91 2.12 2.33
C SER A 158 7.97 1.99 3.42
N LEU A 159 7.83 0.99 4.29
CA LEU A 159 8.77 0.66 5.37
C LEU A 159 9.38 -0.72 5.10
N ASN A 160 10.70 -0.80 4.99
CA ASN A 160 11.43 -2.06 5.03
C ASN A 160 11.70 -2.49 6.49
N GLU A 161 12.43 -3.58 6.69
CA GLU A 161 12.77 -4.12 8.03
C GLU A 161 13.49 -3.10 8.93
N GLN A 162 14.35 -2.25 8.38
CA GLN A 162 15.12 -1.24 9.13
C GLN A 162 14.28 0.01 9.45
N ASP A 163 13.18 0.20 8.73
CA ASP A 163 12.28 1.35 8.82
C ASP A 163 11.03 1.07 9.67
N LEU A 164 10.93 -0.13 10.27
CA LEU A 164 9.85 -0.45 11.21
C LEU A 164 9.87 0.49 12.42
N LEU A 165 8.69 0.87 12.91
CA LEU A 165 8.57 1.89 13.95
C LEU A 165 9.04 1.34 15.29
N ASN A 166 9.97 2.03 15.96
CA ASN A 166 10.34 1.66 17.33
C ASN A 166 9.24 2.04 18.34
N ASP A 167 9.33 1.49 19.55
CA ASP A 167 8.37 1.69 20.63
C ASP A 167 8.03 3.14 20.94
N THR A 168 9.04 4.01 20.93
CA THR A 168 8.89 5.45 21.17
C THR A 168 8.09 6.10 20.05
N ALA A 169 8.40 5.77 18.79
CA ALA A 169 7.70 6.30 17.63
C ALA A 169 6.24 5.86 17.58
N ILE A 170 5.96 4.60 17.88
CA ILE A 170 4.59 4.08 17.98
C ILE A 170 3.81 4.85 19.06
N THR A 171 4.40 4.99 20.25
CA THR A 171 3.76 5.70 21.37
C THR A 171 3.48 7.17 20.99
N ASP A 172 4.44 7.84 20.36
CA ASP A 172 4.31 9.23 19.91
C ASP A 172 3.23 9.41 18.82
N LEU A 173 3.16 8.48 17.86
CA LEU A 173 2.14 8.47 16.82
C LEU A 173 0.73 8.37 17.41
N PHE A 174 0.51 7.41 18.30
CA PHE A 174 -0.81 7.16 18.88
C PHE A 174 -1.20 8.22 19.92
N GLN A 175 -0.25 8.78 20.66
CA GLN A 175 -0.52 9.95 21.51
C GLN A 175 -0.98 11.15 20.68
N TYR A 176 -0.33 11.41 19.53
CA TYR A 176 -0.74 12.48 18.64
C TYR A 176 -2.17 12.28 18.08
N LEU A 177 -2.56 11.03 17.82
CA LEU A 177 -3.92 10.69 17.43
C LEU A 177 -4.94 11.00 18.54
N GLU A 178 -4.62 10.69 19.80
CA GLU A 178 -5.48 10.99 20.96
C GLU A 178 -5.68 12.51 21.09
N ASP A 179 -4.59 13.27 21.06
CA ASP A 179 -4.60 14.73 21.20
C ASP A 179 -5.37 15.43 20.06
N SER A 180 -5.47 14.77 18.89
CA SER A 180 -6.10 15.29 17.68
C SER A 180 -7.52 14.77 17.44
N ARG A 181 -7.99 13.80 18.23
CA ARG A 181 -9.26 13.06 18.03
C ARG A 181 -10.50 13.94 18.07
N SER A 182 -10.52 14.95 18.95
CA SER A 182 -11.68 15.85 19.13
C SER A 182 -11.88 16.88 18.00
N LYS A 183 -10.97 16.93 17.01
CA LYS A 183 -10.89 18.04 16.03
C LYS A 183 -10.98 17.62 14.56
N SER A 184 -11.28 16.35 14.27
CA SER A 184 -11.12 15.80 12.91
C SER A 184 -12.35 15.08 12.35
N THR A 185 -12.53 15.24 11.04
CA THR A 185 -13.44 14.51 10.14
C THR A 185 -13.02 13.02 10.06
N PRO A 186 -13.88 12.08 9.62
CA PRO A 186 -13.48 10.68 9.46
C PRO A 186 -12.15 10.51 8.72
N PHE A 187 -11.25 9.78 9.35
CA PHE A 187 -9.96 9.37 8.80
C PHE A 187 -9.77 7.87 9.01
N THR A 188 -8.85 7.29 8.26
CA THR A 188 -8.44 5.90 8.39
C THR A 188 -6.95 5.82 8.16
N ILE A 189 -6.26 5.01 8.97
CA ILE A 189 -4.85 4.68 8.75
C ILE A 189 -4.79 3.18 8.53
N ILE A 190 -4.08 2.75 7.50
CA ILE A 190 -3.90 1.36 7.12
C ILE A 190 -2.40 1.09 7.16
N PHE A 191 -2.02 0.04 7.86
CA PHE A 191 -0.72 -0.58 7.74
C PHE A 191 -0.98 -1.97 7.16
N ASN A 192 -0.57 -2.21 5.93
CA ASN A 192 -0.69 -3.53 5.32
C ASN A 192 0.68 -4.20 5.26
N THR A 193 0.70 -5.50 5.50
CA THR A 193 1.89 -6.31 5.25
C THR A 193 2.22 -6.27 3.77
N GLU A 194 3.48 -6.00 3.50
CA GLU A 194 4.13 -6.25 2.23
C GLU A 194 5.07 -7.46 2.41
N GLY A 195 5.89 -7.73 1.41
CA GLY A 195 6.93 -8.74 1.50
C GLY A 195 6.42 -10.13 1.09
N GLY A 196 6.82 -11.18 1.82
CA GLY A 196 6.61 -12.56 1.38
C GLY A 196 7.11 -12.77 -0.06
N ALA A 197 6.29 -13.38 -0.92
CA ALA A 197 6.62 -13.65 -2.32
C ALA A 197 6.96 -12.39 -3.15
N MET A 198 6.59 -11.19 -2.70
CA MET A 198 6.99 -9.94 -3.37
C MET A 198 8.49 -9.71 -3.30
N MET A 199 9.15 -10.17 -2.23
CA MET A 199 10.61 -10.04 -2.01
C MET A 199 11.44 -10.98 -2.89
N ASP A 200 10.82 -12.01 -3.50
CA ASP A 200 11.53 -12.91 -4.43
C ASP A 200 11.83 -12.22 -5.77
N THR A 201 11.19 -11.08 -6.03
CA THR A 201 11.40 -10.26 -7.23
C THR A 201 12.39 -9.14 -6.92
N PRO A 202 13.53 -9.04 -7.63
CA PRO A 202 14.48 -7.95 -7.40
C PRO A 202 13.85 -6.55 -7.52
N VAL A 203 14.30 -5.60 -6.71
CA VAL A 203 13.85 -4.18 -6.70
C VAL A 203 13.87 -3.53 -8.09
N ASN A 204 14.83 -3.91 -8.93
CA ASN A 204 15.01 -3.38 -10.28
C ASN A 204 14.39 -4.25 -11.40
N ALA A 205 13.62 -5.29 -11.06
CA ALA A 205 13.02 -6.20 -12.06
C ALA A 205 11.81 -5.57 -12.80
N THR A 206 11.24 -4.52 -12.21
CA THR A 206 10.13 -3.70 -12.73
C THR A 206 10.37 -2.24 -12.37
N ALA A 207 9.61 -1.31 -12.96
CA ALA A 207 9.65 0.10 -12.55
C ALA A 207 9.13 0.31 -11.12
N TYR A 208 8.26 -0.56 -10.62
CA TYR A 208 7.79 -0.57 -9.23
C TYR A 208 8.95 -0.97 -8.28
N PRO A 209 9.39 -0.08 -7.36
CA PRO A 209 10.60 -0.29 -6.56
C PRO A 209 10.37 -1.02 -5.22
N HIS A 210 9.14 -1.03 -4.69
CA HIS A 210 8.81 -1.48 -3.33
C HIS A 210 8.84 -3.03 -3.18
N ARG A 211 10.01 -3.65 -3.34
CA ARG A 211 10.19 -5.11 -3.27
C ARG A 211 10.78 -5.59 -1.95
N ASP A 212 11.38 -4.69 -1.18
CA ASP A 212 11.98 -4.91 0.13
C ASP A 212 11.09 -4.38 1.29
N SER A 213 9.91 -3.86 0.96
CA SER A 213 8.92 -3.40 1.93
C SER A 213 8.39 -4.56 2.78
N VAL A 214 8.28 -4.32 4.08
CA VAL A 214 7.61 -5.19 5.05
C VAL A 214 6.23 -4.63 5.40
N ILE A 215 6.09 -3.31 5.47
CA ILE A 215 4.83 -2.62 5.71
C ILE A 215 4.67 -1.49 4.72
N MET A 216 3.49 -1.37 4.11
CA MET A 216 3.06 -0.15 3.45
C MET A 216 2.08 0.57 4.38
N TYR A 217 2.44 1.79 4.76
CA TYR A 217 1.55 2.69 5.49
C TYR A 217 0.75 3.52 4.50
N GLN A 218 -0.52 3.73 4.80
CA GLN A 218 -1.37 4.69 4.14
C GLN A 218 -2.31 5.37 5.13
N SER A 219 -2.59 6.65 4.94
CA SER A 219 -3.70 7.33 5.60
C SER A 219 -4.63 8.01 4.61
N TYR A 220 -5.91 8.07 4.97
CA TYR A 220 -6.96 8.74 4.23
C TYR A 220 -7.76 9.64 5.16
N GLY A 221 -8.14 10.79 4.65
CA GLY A 221 -9.07 11.71 5.29
C GLY A 221 -10.08 12.16 4.26
N ILE A 222 -11.35 11.94 4.54
CA ILE A 222 -12.45 12.26 3.61
C ILE A 222 -13.10 13.59 3.97
N GLY A 223 -13.77 14.21 3.00
CA GLY A 223 -14.58 15.39 3.21
C GLY A 223 -15.73 15.49 2.21
N VAL A 224 -16.82 16.14 2.63
CA VAL A 224 -17.93 16.45 1.72
C VAL A 224 -17.53 17.66 0.87
N GLY A 225 -17.32 17.44 -0.43
CA GLY A 225 -16.87 18.45 -1.40
C GLY A 225 -15.39 18.81 -1.30
N LYS A 226 -14.87 19.08 -0.09
CA LYS A 226 -13.43 19.32 0.15
C LYS A 226 -12.97 18.75 1.49
N VAL A 227 -11.71 18.34 1.54
CA VAL A 227 -11.05 17.95 2.79
C VAL A 227 -10.73 19.20 3.63
N SER A 228 -11.00 19.14 4.93
CA SER A 228 -10.74 20.26 5.85
C SER A 228 -9.24 20.48 6.06
N ALA A 229 -8.84 21.71 6.43
CA ALA A 229 -7.45 21.99 6.79
C ALA A 229 -7.01 21.22 8.06
N ALA A 230 -7.94 20.97 8.98
CA ALA A 230 -7.69 20.18 10.18
C ALA A 230 -7.38 18.71 9.84
N THR A 231 -8.15 18.11 8.93
CA THR A 231 -7.90 16.75 8.43
C THR A 231 -6.57 16.67 7.70
N ARG A 232 -6.23 17.64 6.85
CA ARG A 232 -4.90 17.66 6.19
C ARG A 232 -3.77 17.73 7.21
N LYS A 233 -3.85 18.67 8.16
CA LYS A 233 -2.85 18.83 9.22
C LYS A 233 -2.69 17.57 10.08
N LEU A 234 -3.79 16.86 10.35
CA LEU A 234 -3.74 15.57 11.05
C LEU A 234 -2.93 14.54 10.26
N LEU A 235 -3.23 14.35 8.97
CA LEU A 235 -2.52 13.36 8.15
C LEU A 235 -1.06 13.74 7.89
N ASP A 236 -0.78 15.03 7.71
CA ASP A 236 0.60 15.52 7.62
C ASP A 236 1.37 15.21 8.91
N GLY A 237 0.78 15.48 10.08
CA GLY A 237 1.41 15.18 11.38
C GLY A 237 1.62 13.68 11.63
N ILE A 238 0.70 12.82 11.15
CA ILE A 238 0.88 11.36 11.19
C ILE A 238 2.07 10.97 10.30
N HIS A 239 2.08 11.42 9.05
CA HIS A 239 3.11 11.07 8.07
C HIS A 239 4.49 11.56 8.52
N GLU A 240 4.60 12.79 9.04
CA GLU A 240 5.85 13.35 9.58
C GLU A 240 6.43 12.52 10.73
N ARG A 241 5.58 12.00 11.63
CA ARG A 241 6.04 11.16 12.75
C ARG A 241 6.57 9.81 12.27
N ILE A 242 5.86 9.16 11.35
CA ILE A 242 6.28 7.90 10.73
C ILE A 242 7.60 8.10 9.97
N GLN A 243 7.67 9.13 9.12
CA GLN A 243 8.87 9.46 8.35
C GLN A 243 10.08 9.79 9.24
N ARG A 244 9.88 10.47 10.36
CA ARG A 244 10.94 10.81 11.31
C ARG A 244 11.55 9.58 11.96
N SER A 245 10.75 8.55 12.24
CA SER A 245 11.23 7.28 12.79
C SER A 245 11.84 6.34 11.74
N ALA A 246 11.54 6.57 10.46
CA ALA A 246 11.97 5.77 9.32
C ALA A 246 12.75 6.64 8.31
N PRO A 247 13.96 7.15 8.64
CA PRO A 247 14.71 8.04 7.75
C PRO A 247 15.24 7.33 6.48
N GLY A 248 15.24 5.99 6.46
CA GLY A 248 15.55 5.16 5.31
C GLY A 248 14.37 5.02 4.33
N ALA A 249 13.15 5.13 4.84
CA ALA A 249 11.93 5.07 4.04
C ALA A 249 11.81 6.31 3.16
N ARG A 250 12.13 6.15 1.87
CA ARG A 250 12.17 7.25 0.89
C ARG A 250 11.35 6.96 -0.35
N SER A 251 10.34 6.10 -0.23
CA SER A 251 9.48 5.76 -1.35
C SER A 251 8.03 5.60 -0.94
N THR A 252 7.16 5.94 -1.88
CA THR A 252 5.71 5.84 -1.73
C THR A 252 5.10 5.30 -3.01
N TYR A 253 3.91 4.72 -2.93
CA TYR A 253 3.32 4.06 -4.08
C TYR A 253 2.63 5.05 -5.02
N ALA A 254 2.99 5.04 -6.31
CA ALA A 254 2.33 5.84 -7.34
C ALA A 254 0.82 5.53 -7.52
N GLY A 255 0.34 4.38 -7.02
CA GLY A 255 -1.09 4.08 -6.94
C GLY A 255 -1.83 4.83 -5.82
N TYR A 256 -1.09 5.39 -4.87
CA TYR A 256 -1.57 6.21 -3.75
C TYR A 256 -1.11 7.67 -3.95
N VAL A 257 -1.58 8.27 -5.04
CA VAL A 257 -1.14 9.60 -5.49
C VAL A 257 -1.27 10.64 -4.38
N ASP A 258 -0.16 11.25 -3.99
CA ASP A 258 -0.13 12.45 -3.16
C ASP A 258 -0.06 13.67 -4.06
N ALA A 259 -1.22 14.26 -4.36
CA ALA A 259 -1.32 15.38 -5.29
C ALA A 259 -0.52 16.62 -4.87
N TRP A 260 -0.10 16.73 -3.60
CA TRP A 260 0.63 17.90 -3.08
C TRP A 260 2.14 17.79 -3.17
N LEU A 261 2.66 16.66 -3.63
CA LEU A 261 4.05 16.57 -4.05
C LEU A 261 4.26 17.33 -5.36
N ASP A 262 5.31 18.15 -5.41
CA ASP A 262 5.79 18.67 -6.68
C ASP A 262 6.33 17.54 -7.57
N ARG A 263 6.54 17.85 -8.85
CA ARG A 263 6.93 16.85 -9.84
C ARG A 263 8.24 16.14 -9.49
N LYS A 264 9.21 16.85 -8.90
CA LYS A 264 10.52 16.31 -8.57
C LYS A 264 10.40 15.35 -7.39
N ALA A 265 9.78 15.80 -6.31
CA ALA A 265 9.56 14.99 -5.12
C ALA A 265 8.73 13.74 -5.44
N ALA A 266 7.67 13.89 -6.24
CA ALA A 266 6.85 12.76 -6.68
C ALA A 266 7.66 11.72 -7.47
N GLN A 267 8.48 12.16 -8.43
CA GLN A 267 9.33 11.27 -9.22
C GLN A 267 10.33 10.49 -8.35
N GLU A 268 11.00 11.18 -7.44
CA GLU A 268 11.98 10.58 -6.53
C GLU A 268 11.30 9.56 -5.59
N LEU A 269 10.15 9.90 -5.00
CA LEU A 269 9.44 9.04 -4.07
C LEU A 269 8.75 7.85 -4.76
N TYR A 270 8.17 8.01 -5.95
CA TYR A 270 7.42 6.94 -6.61
C TYR A 270 8.30 5.84 -7.19
N TRP A 271 9.49 6.19 -7.67
CA TRP A 271 10.35 5.28 -8.41
C TRP A 271 11.72 5.06 -7.78
N ALA A 272 12.13 5.88 -6.80
CA ALA A 272 13.40 5.72 -6.09
C ALA A 272 14.58 5.52 -7.07
N ASP A 273 15.43 4.52 -6.83
CA ASP A 273 16.59 4.20 -7.66
C ASP A 273 16.24 3.82 -9.11
N ASN A 274 14.98 3.48 -9.40
CA ASN A 274 14.52 3.17 -10.75
C ASN A 274 14.25 4.44 -11.60
N LEU A 275 14.21 5.64 -11.01
CA LEU A 275 13.86 6.88 -11.69
C LEU A 275 14.79 7.18 -12.88
N GLN A 276 16.11 7.12 -12.68
CA GLN A 276 17.06 7.45 -13.75
C GLN A 276 16.84 6.60 -15.01
N ARG A 277 16.63 5.29 -14.83
CA ARG A 277 16.33 4.38 -15.94
C ARG A 277 15.01 4.72 -16.62
N LEU A 278 14.00 5.13 -15.86
CA LEU A 278 12.73 5.59 -16.41
C LEU A 278 12.90 6.85 -17.26
N GLN A 279 13.71 7.81 -16.81
CA GLN A 279 13.97 9.05 -17.55
C GLN A 279 14.68 8.79 -18.88
N GLU A 280 15.65 7.87 -18.92
CA GLU A 280 16.30 7.42 -20.16
C GLU A 280 15.33 6.73 -21.13
N ILE A 281 14.43 5.88 -20.60
CA ILE A 281 13.39 5.24 -21.43
C ILE A 281 12.42 6.30 -21.94
N LYS A 282 12.04 7.28 -21.11
CA LYS A 282 11.11 8.35 -21.45
C LYS A 282 11.67 9.21 -22.58
N LYS A 283 12.97 9.53 -22.53
CA LYS A 283 13.69 10.25 -23.60
C LYS A 283 13.60 9.53 -24.96
N ARG A 284 13.60 8.20 -24.98
CA ARG A 284 13.51 7.41 -26.22
C ARG A 284 12.09 7.25 -26.75
N TRP A 285 11.13 7.04 -25.87
CA TRP A 285 9.76 6.65 -26.26
C TRP A 285 8.77 7.82 -26.32
N ASP A 286 9.03 8.89 -25.59
CA ASP A 286 8.17 10.07 -25.56
C ASP A 286 8.98 11.34 -25.18
N PRO A 287 9.95 11.75 -26.03
CA PRO A 287 10.79 12.94 -25.79
C PRO A 287 9.99 14.24 -25.72
N ASP A 288 8.89 14.33 -26.48
CA ASP A 288 8.02 15.52 -26.54
C ASP A 288 7.01 15.58 -25.39
N GLN A 289 7.07 14.62 -24.46
CA GLN A 289 6.19 14.52 -23.29
C GLN A 289 4.69 14.55 -23.66
N VAL A 290 4.30 13.82 -24.70
CA VAL A 290 2.89 13.64 -25.10
C VAL A 290 2.09 13.06 -23.92
N PHE A 291 2.62 12.02 -23.27
CA PHE A 291 2.05 11.42 -22.07
C PHE A 291 2.66 12.07 -20.82
N ARG A 292 1.99 13.10 -20.31
CA ARG A 292 2.43 13.81 -19.09
C ARG A 292 1.28 14.18 -18.16
N ASN A 293 1.62 14.29 -16.89
CA ASN A 293 0.81 14.89 -15.84
C ASN A 293 1.74 15.61 -14.85
N PRO A 294 1.24 16.33 -13.82
CA PRO A 294 2.08 17.08 -12.89
C PRO A 294 3.14 16.25 -12.13
N GLN A 295 3.06 14.92 -12.15
CA GLN A 295 3.95 14.00 -11.43
C GLN A 295 4.53 12.87 -12.33
N SER A 296 4.30 12.92 -13.64
CA SER A 296 4.80 11.91 -14.58
C SER A 296 6.32 12.01 -14.75
N VAL A 297 6.95 10.88 -15.09
CA VAL A 297 8.38 10.80 -15.42
C VAL A 297 8.77 11.84 -16.48
N GLU A 298 9.85 12.56 -16.23
CA GLU A 298 10.51 13.47 -17.18
C GLU A 298 11.52 12.73 -18.06
N PRO A 299 11.69 13.10 -19.34
CA PRO A 299 12.81 12.60 -20.12
C PRO A 299 14.12 13.07 -19.48
N ALA A 300 15.17 12.24 -19.57
CA ALA A 300 16.51 12.66 -19.18
C ALA A 300 16.98 13.84 -20.06
N ASP A 301 17.79 14.75 -19.49
CA ASP A 301 18.42 15.89 -20.17
C ASP A 301 19.18 15.45 -21.43
#